data_AF-S9SE17-F1
#
_entry.id   AF-S9SE17-F1
#
_cell.length_a   1.000
_cell.length_b   1.000
_cell.length_c   1.000
_cell.angle_alpha   90.00
_cell.angle_beta   90.00
_cell.angle_gamma   90.00
#
_symmetry.space_group_name_H-M   'P 1'
#
loop_
_entity.id
_entity.type
_entity.pdbx_description
1 polymer ?
#
loop_
_entity_poly.entity_id
_entity_poly.type
_entity_poly.pdbx_seq_one_letter_code
_entity_poly.pdbx_strand_id
1 'polypeptide(L)'
;MALVSAWASSNEDTITMTHLHSPSGRRCSVPGCTVPARGRGPHCETHRQRKRRNGHVDQHPVTKATLRPYVARVRKIVERDQTGQLAAALHQLHDLIGARGRQIVADAASGRPGSKWERIAAQETAQVVADTDAIGCAATLAALFLLRDEEPGHFASDEGFRFQLARAFRAQTSRAFGSYWDLENGRTKTVYRDTPPRATALLAGWLVEAYARFAAHVVAWDRAERAKQAEAHAAIDAAFAAMSPASRPPCA
;
A
#
# COMPACT_ATOMS: atom_id res chain seq x y z
N MET A 1 24.46 33.50 -55.08
CA MET A 1 25.47 32.41 -54.93
C MET A 1 25.18 31.75 -53.59
N ALA A 2 24.66 30.55 -53.44
CA ALA A 2 24.66 29.36 -54.29
C ALA A 2 23.24 28.77 -54.46
N LEU A 3 23.14 27.86 -55.42
CA LEU A 3 21.96 27.28 -56.04
C LEU A 3 22.00 25.75 -55.83
N VAL A 4 20.83 25.10 -55.89
CA VAL A 4 20.56 23.64 -56.14
C VAL A 4 20.96 22.66 -55.00
N SER A 5 20.25 21.59 -54.61
CA SER A 5 19.21 20.73 -55.23
C SER A 5 18.41 20.03 -54.11
N ALA A 6 17.07 20.06 -54.09
CA ALA A 6 16.15 19.04 -54.63
C ALA A 6 16.56 17.58 -54.38
N TRP A 7 15.90 16.88 -53.44
CA TRP A 7 15.48 15.47 -53.55
C TRP A 7 14.16 15.29 -52.80
N ALA A 8 13.07 15.22 -53.56
CA ALA A 8 11.81 14.61 -53.13
C ALA A 8 11.88 13.14 -53.54
N SER A 9 11.59 12.22 -52.62
CA SER A 9 11.15 10.86 -52.95
C SER A 9 10.35 10.30 -51.79
N SER A 10 9.09 10.06 -52.10
CA SER A 10 8.09 9.26 -51.41
C SER A 10 8.66 8.06 -50.68
N ASN A 11 8.13 7.78 -49.49
CA ASN A 11 7.67 6.42 -49.20
C ASN A 11 6.51 6.49 -48.21
N GLU A 12 5.31 6.48 -48.79
CA GLU A 12 4.16 5.87 -48.17
C GLU A 12 4.54 4.43 -47.82
N ASP A 13 4.58 4.10 -46.54
CA ASP A 13 4.27 2.76 -46.06
C ASP A 13 3.89 2.92 -44.59
N THR A 14 2.67 3.39 -44.41
CA THR A 14 1.95 3.20 -43.15
C THR A 14 1.70 1.69 -43.03
N ILE A 15 2.70 0.97 -42.54
CA ILE A 15 2.50 -0.38 -42.03
C ILE A 15 1.71 -0.22 -40.73
N THR A 16 0.41 -0.08 -40.88
CA THR A 16 -0.56 -0.47 -39.87
C THR A 16 -0.32 -1.95 -39.63
N MET A 17 0.59 -2.27 -38.70
CA MET A 17 0.69 -3.57 -38.04
C MET A 17 -0.57 -3.74 -37.18
N THR A 18 -1.71 -3.82 -37.85
CA THR A 18 -2.93 -4.41 -37.32
C THR A 18 -2.61 -5.87 -37.16
N HIS A 19 -1.96 -6.20 -36.06
CA HIS A 19 -1.80 -7.56 -35.59
C HIS A 19 -3.20 -8.12 -35.30
N LEU A 20 -3.88 -8.58 -36.34
CA LEU A 20 -5.02 -9.49 -36.27
C LEU A 20 -4.49 -10.83 -35.75
N HIS A 21 -4.22 -10.89 -34.44
CA HIS A 21 -4.05 -12.15 -33.75
C HIS A 21 -5.40 -12.86 -33.74
N SER A 22 -5.45 -14.01 -34.40
CA SER A 22 -6.57 -14.95 -34.28
C SER A 22 -6.84 -15.28 -32.79
N PRO A 23 -8.10 -15.37 -32.35
CA PRO A 23 -8.50 -15.34 -30.93
C PRO A 23 -8.39 -16.72 -30.24
N SER A 24 -7.36 -17.51 -30.55
CA SER A 24 -7.10 -18.81 -29.90
C SER A 24 -6.25 -18.68 -28.63
N GLY A 25 -6.12 -17.48 -28.08
CA GLY A 25 -5.54 -17.24 -26.77
C GLY A 25 -6.60 -17.32 -25.68
N ARG A 26 -6.36 -18.10 -24.61
CA ARG A 26 -7.21 -18.07 -23.40
C ARG A 26 -7.46 -16.61 -23.00
N ARG A 27 -8.73 -16.26 -22.76
CA ARG A 27 -9.08 -14.90 -22.31
C ARG A 27 -8.59 -14.67 -20.89
N CYS A 28 -8.36 -13.40 -20.54
CA CYS A 28 -8.10 -13.04 -19.15
C CYS A 28 -9.29 -13.46 -18.27
N SER A 29 -9.02 -14.13 -17.15
CA SER A 29 -10.04 -14.64 -16.23
C SER A 29 -10.69 -13.57 -15.34
N VAL A 30 -10.35 -12.29 -15.53
CA VAL A 30 -10.90 -11.20 -14.72
C VAL A 30 -12.24 -10.79 -15.34
N PRO A 31 -13.35 -10.79 -14.58
CA PRO A 31 -14.66 -10.41 -15.10
C PRO A 31 -14.63 -9.05 -15.81
N GLY A 32 -15.25 -8.96 -16.98
CA GLY A 32 -15.27 -7.74 -17.80
C GLY A 32 -13.99 -7.45 -18.60
N CYS A 33 -12.91 -8.24 -18.43
CA CYS A 33 -11.70 -8.07 -19.24
C CYS A 33 -11.82 -8.78 -20.59
N THR A 34 -11.70 -8.04 -21.68
CA THR A 34 -11.74 -8.59 -23.06
C THR A 34 -10.35 -8.94 -23.62
N VAL A 35 -9.28 -8.55 -22.94
CA VAL A 35 -7.88 -8.72 -23.36
C VAL A 35 -7.44 -10.18 -23.21
N PRO A 36 -6.66 -10.75 -24.15
CA PRO A 36 -6.14 -12.11 -24.03
C PRO A 36 -5.19 -12.26 -22.83
N ALA A 37 -5.23 -13.43 -22.18
CA ALA A 37 -4.23 -13.81 -21.19
C ALA A 37 -2.87 -13.97 -21.87
N ARG A 38 -1.79 -13.59 -21.17
CA ARG A 38 -0.42 -13.73 -21.71
C ARG A 38 0.27 -14.95 -21.11
N GLY A 39 1.00 -15.72 -21.90
CA GLY A 39 1.79 -16.87 -21.42
C GLY A 39 0.95 -17.99 -20.80
N ARG A 40 1.47 -18.65 -19.75
CA ARG A 40 0.80 -19.80 -19.12
C ARG A 40 -0.24 -19.45 -18.06
N GLY A 41 -0.26 -18.21 -17.56
CA GLY A 41 -1.19 -17.77 -16.51
C GLY A 41 -2.58 -17.38 -17.00
N PRO A 42 -3.55 -17.17 -16.08
CA PRO A 42 -4.94 -16.86 -16.41
C PRO A 42 -5.20 -15.38 -16.68
N HIS A 43 -4.20 -14.50 -16.55
CA HIS A 43 -4.38 -13.04 -16.61
C HIS A 43 -3.68 -12.41 -17.81
N CYS A 44 -4.23 -11.30 -18.30
CA CYS A 44 -3.51 -10.39 -19.20
C CYS A 44 -2.35 -9.71 -18.46
N GLU A 45 -1.46 -9.02 -19.19
CA GLU A 45 -0.26 -8.43 -18.58
C GLU A 45 -0.59 -7.35 -17.55
N THR A 46 -1.60 -6.51 -17.80
CA THR A 46 -2.05 -5.48 -16.86
C THR A 46 -2.52 -6.09 -15.53
N HIS A 47 -3.40 -7.11 -15.58
CA HIS A 47 -3.89 -7.77 -14.36
C HIS A 47 -2.80 -8.59 -13.67
N ARG A 48 -1.87 -9.20 -14.42
CA ARG A 48 -0.69 -9.85 -13.85
C ARG A 48 0.19 -8.84 -13.10
N GLN A 49 0.45 -7.68 -13.71
CA GLN A 49 1.26 -6.63 -13.10
C GLN A 49 0.58 -6.06 -11.86
N ARG A 50 -0.75 -5.86 -11.90
CA ARG A 50 -1.54 -5.42 -10.75
C ARG A 50 -1.46 -6.43 -9.60
N LYS A 51 -1.69 -7.71 -9.88
CA LYS A 51 -1.50 -8.79 -8.89
C LYS A 51 -0.09 -8.81 -8.33
N ARG A 52 0.94 -8.65 -9.17
CA ARG A 52 2.34 -8.61 -8.73
C ARG A 52 2.65 -7.42 -7.82
N ARG A 53 2.02 -6.26 -8.05
CA ARG A 53 2.31 -5.01 -7.33
C ARG A 53 1.46 -4.78 -6.10
N ASN A 54 0.28 -5.41 -6.06
CA ASN A 54 -0.75 -5.13 -5.05
C ASN A 54 -1.24 -6.39 -4.33
N GLY A 55 -0.80 -7.60 -4.71
CA GLY A 55 -1.19 -8.87 -4.10
C GLY A 55 -2.45 -9.50 -4.71
N HIS A 56 -3.38 -8.70 -5.24
CA HIS A 56 -4.60 -9.20 -5.89
C HIS A 56 -4.87 -8.45 -7.19
N VAL A 57 -5.60 -9.09 -8.12
CA VAL A 57 -5.95 -8.49 -9.42
C VAL A 57 -6.88 -7.29 -9.28
N ASP A 58 -7.73 -7.28 -8.25
CA ASP A 58 -8.66 -6.17 -7.99
C ASP A 58 -8.19 -5.22 -6.88
N GLN A 59 -7.02 -5.48 -6.28
CA GLN A 59 -6.49 -4.62 -5.21
C GLN A 59 -5.99 -3.30 -5.79
N HIS A 60 -6.50 -2.20 -5.23
CA HIS A 60 -5.99 -0.86 -5.45
C HIS A 60 -4.86 -0.56 -4.45
N PRO A 61 -3.84 0.22 -4.86
CA PRO A 61 -2.75 0.57 -3.96
C PRO A 61 -3.23 1.48 -2.85
N VAL A 62 -2.84 1.19 -1.61
CA VAL A 62 -3.05 2.10 -0.48
C VAL A 62 -2.04 3.23 -0.59
N THR A 63 -2.54 4.47 -0.69
CA THR A 63 -1.68 5.66 -0.85
C THR A 63 -1.34 6.30 0.48
N LYS A 64 -0.25 7.08 0.52
CA LYS A 64 0.10 7.91 1.69
C LYS A 64 -1.02 8.89 2.04
N ALA A 65 -1.72 9.43 1.03
CA ALA A 65 -2.85 10.34 1.24
C ALA A 65 -4.02 9.63 1.95
N THR A 66 -4.33 8.40 1.52
CA THR A 66 -5.34 7.54 2.16
C THR A 66 -4.99 7.26 3.62
N LEU A 67 -3.74 6.92 3.93
CA LEU A 67 -3.33 6.54 5.29
C LEU A 67 -3.13 7.70 6.26
N ARG A 68 -2.85 8.91 5.75
CA ARG A 68 -2.54 10.08 6.59
C ARG A 68 -3.53 10.31 7.75
N PRO A 69 -4.87 10.32 7.55
CA PRO A 69 -5.80 10.51 8.66
C PRO A 69 -5.71 9.39 9.70
N TYR A 70 -5.57 8.15 9.26
CA TYR A 70 -5.45 6.98 10.14
C TYR A 70 -4.15 7.02 10.96
N VAL A 71 -3.01 7.35 10.35
CA VAL A 71 -1.72 7.52 11.04
C VAL A 71 -1.81 8.59 12.13
N ALA A 72 -2.47 9.72 11.84
CA ALA A 72 -2.66 10.78 12.82
C ALA A 72 -3.49 10.30 14.02
N ARG A 73 -4.53 9.47 13.80
CA ARG A 73 -5.31 8.89 14.91
C ARG A 73 -4.48 7.94 15.76
N VAL A 74 -3.69 7.05 15.16
CA VAL A 74 -2.82 6.14 15.92
C VAL A 74 -1.81 6.92 16.76
N ARG A 75 -1.19 7.96 16.19
CA ARG A 75 -0.24 8.82 16.93
C ARG A 75 -0.89 9.45 18.16
N LYS A 76 -2.11 10.00 18.02
CA LYS A 76 -2.86 10.54 19.17
C LYS A 76 -3.13 9.49 20.25
N ILE A 77 -3.36 8.23 19.87
CA ILE A 77 -3.54 7.14 20.84
C ILE A 77 -2.22 6.85 21.59
N VAL A 78 -1.09 6.81 20.87
CA VAL A 78 0.23 6.59 21.47
C VAL A 78 0.64 7.78 22.35
N GLU A 79 0.38 9.02 21.93
CA GLU A 79 0.67 10.25 22.70
C GLU A 79 -0.10 10.33 24.02
N ARG A 80 -1.22 9.61 24.16
CA ARG A 80 -1.99 9.51 25.41
C ARG A 80 -1.33 8.58 26.45
N ASP A 81 -0.32 7.81 26.08
CA ASP A 81 0.43 6.97 27.02
C ASP A 81 1.25 7.84 27.98
N GLN A 82 0.76 8.01 29.20
CA GLN A 82 1.44 8.75 30.27
C GLN A 82 2.54 7.91 30.95
N THR A 83 2.52 6.59 30.79
CA THR A 83 3.46 5.68 31.47
C THR A 83 4.76 5.50 30.70
N GLY A 84 4.75 5.80 29.39
CA GLY A 84 5.85 5.51 28.46
C GLY A 84 6.05 4.02 28.16
N GLN A 85 5.27 3.12 28.78
CA GLN A 85 5.41 1.68 28.59
C GLN A 85 5.00 1.23 27.19
N LEU A 86 3.98 1.86 26.61
CA LEU A 86 3.57 1.56 25.25
C LEU A 86 4.66 1.98 24.27
N ALA A 87 5.20 3.19 24.43
CA ALA A 87 6.30 3.66 23.61
C ALA A 87 7.51 2.72 23.71
N ALA A 88 7.94 2.36 24.92
CA ALA A 88 9.03 1.42 25.15
C ALA A 88 8.79 0.04 24.49
N ALA A 89 7.58 -0.51 24.61
CA ALA A 89 7.22 -1.77 23.96
C ALA A 89 7.27 -1.68 22.43
N LEU A 90 6.83 -0.57 21.84
CA LEU A 90 6.91 -0.35 20.39
C LEU A 90 8.36 -0.24 19.91
N HIS A 91 9.24 0.41 20.68
CA HIS A 91 10.68 0.41 20.42
C HIS A 91 11.26 -1.00 20.45
N GLN A 92 10.91 -1.82 21.46
CA GLN A 92 11.36 -3.21 21.54
C GLN A 92 10.88 -4.04 20.34
N LEU A 93 9.63 -3.91 19.90
CA LEU A 93 9.12 -4.61 18.72
C LEU A 93 9.88 -4.21 17.45
N HIS A 94 10.17 -2.91 17.28
CA HIS A 94 10.94 -2.37 16.16
C HIS A 94 12.38 -2.92 16.15
N ASP A 95 13.02 -2.97 17.32
CA ASP A 95 14.36 -3.52 17.46
C ASP A 95 14.41 -5.02 17.22
N LEU A 96 13.42 -5.78 17.70
CA LEU A 96 13.33 -7.23 17.50
C LEU A 96 13.18 -7.59 16.02
N ILE A 97 12.28 -6.92 15.29
CA ILE A 97 12.10 -7.20 13.86
C ILE A 97 13.33 -6.77 13.05
N GLY A 98 13.98 -5.66 13.43
CA GLY A 98 15.25 -5.23 12.86
C GLY A 98 16.39 -6.22 13.11
N ALA A 99 16.50 -6.74 14.34
CA ALA A 99 17.50 -7.72 14.73
C ALA A 99 17.32 -9.03 13.95
N ARG A 100 16.08 -9.50 13.78
CA ARG A 100 15.76 -10.65 12.92
C ARG A 100 16.26 -10.42 11.49
N GLY A 101 15.98 -9.26 10.90
CA GLY A 101 16.45 -8.90 9.57
C GLY A 101 17.98 -8.90 9.46
N ARG A 102 18.68 -8.24 10.40
CA ARG A 102 20.15 -8.18 10.43
C ARG A 102 20.79 -9.57 10.60
N GLN A 103 20.22 -10.42 11.45
CA GLN A 103 20.72 -11.77 11.69
C GLN A 103 20.67 -12.62 10.41
N ILE A 104 19.53 -12.65 9.71
CA ILE A 104 19.38 -13.42 8.46
C ILE A 104 20.35 -12.90 7.37
N VAL A 105 20.57 -11.58 7.31
CA VAL A 105 21.55 -10.99 6.39
C VAL A 105 22.98 -11.40 6.73
N ALA A 106 23.35 -11.40 8.02
CA ALA A 106 24.66 -11.83 8.48
C ALA A 106 24.91 -13.32 8.25
N ASP A 107 23.92 -14.17 8.52
CA ASP A 107 23.99 -15.61 8.24
C ASP A 107 24.25 -15.87 6.75
N ALA A 108 23.54 -15.17 5.86
CA ALA A 108 23.79 -15.28 4.42
C ALA A 108 25.18 -14.80 4.00
N ALA A 109 25.68 -13.71 4.60
CA ALA A 109 27.02 -13.17 4.33
C ALA A 109 28.14 -14.12 4.81
N SER A 110 27.90 -14.87 5.88
CA SER A 110 28.81 -15.89 6.40
C SER A 110 28.76 -17.23 5.64
N GLY A 111 27.99 -17.32 4.55
CA GLY A 111 27.89 -18.52 3.73
C GLY A 111 26.92 -19.58 4.26
N ARG A 112 26.12 -19.29 5.28
CA ARG A 112 25.09 -20.23 5.75
C ARG A 112 24.00 -20.41 4.68
N PRO A 113 23.64 -21.66 4.34
CA PRO A 113 22.52 -21.92 3.45
C PRO A 113 21.21 -21.35 4.00
N GLY A 114 20.39 -20.75 3.14
CA GLY A 114 19.11 -20.16 3.54
C GLY A 114 18.22 -19.81 2.35
N SER A 115 16.96 -19.49 2.62
CA SER A 115 15.99 -19.14 1.59
C SER A 115 16.34 -17.81 0.94
N LYS A 116 16.40 -17.79 -0.41
CA LYS A 116 16.55 -16.54 -1.19
C LYS A 116 15.47 -15.52 -0.83
N TRP A 117 14.23 -15.96 -0.59
CA TRP A 117 13.10 -15.07 -0.33
C TRP A 117 13.15 -14.48 1.08
N GLU A 118 13.60 -15.27 2.06
CA GLU A 118 13.85 -14.78 3.42
C GLU A 118 14.97 -13.75 3.43
N ARG A 119 16.06 -13.99 2.70
CA ARG A 119 17.14 -13.01 2.58
C ARG A 119 16.67 -11.68 2.01
N ILE A 120 15.85 -11.70 0.95
CA ILE A 120 15.28 -10.45 0.37
C ILE A 120 14.37 -9.75 1.39
N ALA A 121 13.48 -10.48 2.06
CA ALA A 121 12.61 -9.90 3.09
C ALA A 121 13.42 -9.32 4.27
N ALA A 122 14.50 -10.00 4.68
CA ALA A 122 15.41 -9.57 5.74
C ALA A 122 16.17 -8.30 5.39
N GLN A 123 16.67 -8.18 4.16
CA GLN A 123 17.33 -6.97 3.66
C GLN A 123 16.38 -5.76 3.70
N GLU A 124 15.16 -5.93 3.20
CA GLU A 124 14.13 -4.89 3.23
C GLU A 124 13.77 -4.51 4.68
N THR A 125 13.62 -5.50 5.57
CA THR A 125 13.31 -5.29 6.99
C THR A 125 14.41 -4.52 7.71
N ALA A 126 15.66 -4.98 7.61
CA ALA A 126 16.79 -4.35 8.27
C ALA A 126 16.98 -2.90 7.79
N GLN A 127 16.76 -2.65 6.50
CA GLN A 127 16.85 -1.32 5.94
C GLN A 127 15.74 -0.39 6.44
N VAL A 128 14.48 -0.83 6.40
CA VAL A 128 13.36 -0.01 6.87
C VAL A 128 13.52 0.34 8.34
N VAL A 129 13.87 -0.63 9.18
CA VAL A 129 14.07 -0.40 10.62
C VAL A 129 15.21 0.58 10.90
N ALA A 130 16.31 0.51 10.13
CA ALA A 130 17.43 1.44 10.26
C ALA A 130 17.07 2.89 9.87
N ASP A 131 16.15 3.05 8.92
CA ASP A 131 15.79 4.36 8.33
C ASP A 131 14.54 5.01 8.99
N THR A 132 13.89 4.33 9.94
CA THR A 132 12.58 4.77 10.49
C THR A 132 12.53 4.73 12.01
N ASP A 133 11.74 5.64 12.58
CA ASP A 133 11.46 5.65 14.01
C ASP A 133 10.38 4.60 14.37
N ALA A 134 10.51 4.00 15.56
CA ALA A 134 9.63 2.91 16.00
C ALA A 134 8.16 3.32 16.07
N ILE A 135 7.87 4.53 16.55
CA ILE A 135 6.51 5.02 16.74
C ILE A 135 5.85 5.32 15.40
N GLY A 136 6.55 5.99 14.49
CA GLY A 136 6.11 6.26 13.12
C GLY A 136 5.87 4.99 12.33
N CYS A 137 6.76 4.00 12.47
CA CYS A 137 6.60 2.68 11.89
C CYS A 137 5.35 1.98 12.40
N ALA A 138 5.21 1.86 13.73
CA ALA A 138 4.04 1.24 14.36
C ALA A 138 2.74 1.95 13.98
N ALA A 139 2.73 3.29 13.96
CA ALA A 139 1.57 4.08 13.57
C ALA A 139 1.16 3.85 12.11
N THR A 140 2.12 3.75 11.20
CA THR A 140 1.86 3.44 9.78
C THR A 140 1.25 2.05 9.62
N LEU A 141 1.77 1.05 10.34
CA LEU A 141 1.25 -0.32 10.27
C LEU A 141 -0.16 -0.43 10.85
N ALA A 142 -0.38 0.09 12.07
CA ALA A 142 -1.69 0.09 12.71
C ALA A 142 -2.74 0.91 11.95
N ALA A 143 -2.33 1.97 11.24
CA ALA A 143 -3.21 2.73 10.36
C ALA A 143 -3.83 1.89 9.24
N LEU A 144 -3.13 0.90 8.69
CA LEU A 144 -3.74 -0.03 7.73
C LEU A 144 -4.81 -0.92 8.38
N PHE A 145 -4.62 -1.33 9.63
CA PHE A 145 -5.63 -2.10 10.35
C PHE A 145 -6.87 -1.25 10.64
N LEU A 146 -6.71 0.02 11.01
CA LEU A 146 -7.84 0.95 11.13
C LEU A 146 -8.55 1.16 9.78
N LEU A 147 -7.81 1.36 8.68
CA LEU A 147 -8.41 1.47 7.36
C LEU A 147 -9.20 0.20 6.99
N ARG A 148 -8.66 -0.99 7.30
CA ARG A 148 -9.36 -2.26 7.07
C ARG A 148 -10.61 -2.40 7.92
N ASP A 149 -10.57 -1.86 9.14
CA ASP A 149 -11.69 -1.88 10.08
C ASP A 149 -12.87 -1.04 9.59
N GLU A 150 -12.58 0.18 9.14
CA GLU A 150 -13.57 1.17 8.72
C GLU A 150 -14.04 0.94 7.29
N GLU A 151 -13.11 0.55 6.40
CA GLU A 151 -13.35 0.35 4.98
C GLU A 151 -12.88 -1.06 4.56
N PRO A 152 -13.56 -2.15 4.97
CA PRO A 152 -13.13 -3.50 4.59
C PRO A 152 -13.12 -3.69 3.06
N GLY A 153 -13.99 -3.00 2.33
CA GLY A 153 -14.03 -2.98 0.87
C GLY A 153 -12.80 -2.35 0.20
N HIS A 154 -11.93 -1.66 0.95
CA HIS A 154 -10.67 -1.15 0.43
C HIS A 154 -9.68 -2.27 0.08
N PHE A 155 -9.85 -3.45 0.69
CA PHE A 155 -9.01 -4.61 0.46
C PHE A 155 -9.79 -5.72 -0.25
N ALA A 156 -9.32 -6.08 -1.44
CA ALA A 156 -9.97 -7.12 -2.25
C ALA A 156 -9.85 -8.53 -1.64
N SER A 157 -8.85 -8.74 -0.77
CA SER A 157 -8.62 -10.00 -0.05
C SER A 157 -7.66 -9.80 1.12
N ASP A 158 -7.58 -10.81 1.98
CA ASP A 158 -6.55 -10.89 3.04
C ASP A 158 -5.12 -10.84 2.48
N GLU A 159 -4.88 -11.49 1.33
CA GLU A 159 -3.60 -11.42 0.64
C GLU A 159 -3.31 -10.00 0.15
N GLY A 160 -4.32 -9.33 -0.42
CA GLY A 160 -4.24 -7.92 -0.80
C GLY A 160 -3.87 -7.02 0.39
N PHE A 161 -4.55 -7.19 1.53
CA PHE A 161 -4.22 -6.48 2.77
C PHE A 161 -2.77 -6.71 3.22
N ARG A 162 -2.34 -7.97 3.34
CA ARG A 162 -0.96 -8.32 3.74
C ARG A 162 0.07 -7.74 2.78
N PHE A 163 -0.23 -7.73 1.48
CA PHE A 163 0.64 -7.14 0.48
C PHE A 163 0.76 -5.61 0.65
N GLN A 164 -0.36 -4.92 0.89
CA GLN A 164 -0.36 -3.49 1.17
C GLN A 164 0.34 -3.16 2.48
N LEU A 165 0.25 -4.01 3.51
CA LEU A 165 0.97 -3.86 4.77
C LEU A 165 2.49 -3.88 4.56
N ALA A 166 3.01 -4.89 3.86
CA ALA A 166 4.42 -4.95 3.50
C ALA A 166 4.85 -3.78 2.61
N ARG A 167 3.99 -3.35 1.68
CA ARG A 167 4.27 -2.21 0.81
C ARG A 167 4.35 -0.90 1.59
N ALA A 168 3.40 -0.65 2.50
CA ALA A 168 3.34 0.53 3.36
C ALA A 168 4.57 0.58 4.28
N PHE A 169 4.93 -0.55 4.88
CA PHE A 169 6.16 -0.67 5.68
C PHE A 169 7.40 -0.24 4.89
N ARG A 170 7.60 -0.80 3.70
CA ARG A 170 8.74 -0.47 2.83
C ARG A 170 8.74 0.98 2.34
N ALA A 171 7.56 1.51 2.03
CA ALA A 171 7.40 2.86 1.49
C ALA A 171 7.77 3.98 2.48
N GLN A 172 8.11 3.62 3.73
CA GLN A 172 8.65 4.56 4.71
C GLN A 172 10.09 4.99 4.42
N THR A 173 10.81 4.28 3.54
CA THR A 173 12.17 4.66 3.12
C THR A 173 12.18 5.14 1.67
N SER A 174 13.12 6.05 1.37
CA SER A 174 13.35 6.51 0.00
C SER A 174 13.86 5.39 -0.92
N ARG A 175 14.56 4.38 -0.38
CA ARG A 175 15.19 3.29 -1.13
C ARG A 175 14.18 2.31 -1.74
N ALA A 176 12.94 2.31 -1.23
CA ALA A 176 11.82 1.61 -1.86
C ALA A 176 11.45 2.18 -3.22
N PHE A 177 11.99 3.35 -3.58
CA PHE A 177 11.74 4.03 -4.84
C PHE A 177 13.01 4.12 -5.69
N GLY A 178 12.84 3.96 -7.00
CA GLY A 178 13.80 4.36 -8.03
C GLY A 178 13.27 5.55 -8.81
N SER A 179 14.05 6.05 -9.75
CA SER A 179 13.64 7.10 -10.68
C SER A 179 14.13 6.79 -12.09
N TYR A 180 13.39 7.27 -13.08
CA TYR A 180 13.83 7.30 -14.47
C TYR A 180 13.45 8.65 -15.09
N TRP A 181 14.24 9.08 -16.08
CA TRP A 181 13.94 10.29 -16.84
C TRP A 181 12.88 9.98 -17.90
N ASP A 182 11.74 10.67 -17.85
CA ASP A 182 10.70 10.57 -18.85
C ASP A 182 10.96 11.62 -19.95
N LEU A 183 11.42 11.16 -21.11
CA LEU A 183 11.77 12.02 -22.24
C LEU A 183 10.55 12.73 -22.82
N GLU A 184 9.38 12.09 -22.84
CA GLU A 184 8.15 12.62 -23.41
C GLU A 184 7.59 13.78 -22.58
N ASN A 185 7.69 13.66 -21.25
CA ASN A 185 7.15 14.66 -20.33
C ASN A 185 8.23 15.62 -19.78
N GLY A 186 9.51 15.42 -20.14
CA GLY A 186 10.64 16.22 -19.68
C GLY A 186 10.81 16.24 -18.15
N ARG A 187 10.42 15.16 -17.45
CA ARG A 187 10.39 15.11 -15.98
C ARG A 187 10.91 13.77 -15.44
N THR A 188 11.57 13.81 -14.28
CA THR A 188 11.94 12.60 -13.55
C THR A 188 10.69 11.95 -12.95
N LYS A 189 10.42 10.69 -13.31
CA LYS A 189 9.36 9.89 -12.70
C LYS A 189 9.92 8.96 -11.63
N THR A 190 9.39 9.06 -10.42
CA THR A 190 9.70 8.16 -9.31
C THR A 190 8.83 6.91 -9.41
N VAL A 191 9.46 5.73 -9.35
CA VAL A 191 8.79 4.42 -9.43
C VAL A 191 9.09 3.58 -8.21
N TYR A 192 8.08 2.86 -7.73
CA TYR A 192 8.29 1.90 -6.66
C TYR A 192 9.06 0.68 -7.16
N ARG A 193 10.02 0.19 -6.37
CA ARG A 193 10.77 -1.03 -6.67
C ARG A 193 9.97 -2.25 -6.22
N ASP A 194 9.56 -3.06 -7.21
CA ASP A 194 8.78 -4.27 -6.98
C ASP A 194 9.63 -5.32 -6.24
N THR A 195 9.17 -5.77 -5.07
CA THR A 195 9.72 -6.95 -4.36
C THR A 195 9.03 -8.21 -4.88
N PRO A 196 9.75 -9.35 -4.99
CA PRO A 196 9.13 -10.63 -5.39
C PRO A 196 7.97 -11.02 -4.44
N PRO A 197 6.82 -11.49 -4.96
CA PRO A 197 5.63 -11.77 -4.14
C PRO A 197 5.87 -12.70 -2.94
N ARG A 198 6.74 -13.71 -3.08
CA ARG A 198 7.10 -14.61 -1.97
C ARG A 198 7.86 -13.91 -0.84
N ALA A 199 8.77 -13.00 -1.18
CA ALA A 199 9.47 -12.20 -0.18
C ALA A 199 8.52 -11.18 0.48
N THR A 200 7.61 -10.58 -0.29
CA THR A 200 6.56 -9.71 0.25
C THR A 200 5.65 -10.45 1.23
N ALA A 201 5.26 -11.70 0.92
CA ALA A 201 4.44 -12.52 1.81
C ALA A 201 5.15 -12.85 3.13
N LEU A 202 6.44 -13.21 3.07
CA LEU A 202 7.26 -13.44 4.28
C LEU A 202 7.37 -12.18 5.14
N LEU A 203 7.70 -11.04 4.51
CA LEU A 203 7.75 -9.75 5.18
C LEU A 203 6.42 -9.40 5.85
N ALA A 204 5.31 -9.55 5.13
CA ALA A 204 3.98 -9.31 5.69
C ALA A 204 3.68 -10.23 6.89
N GLY A 205 4.11 -11.49 6.83
CA GLY A 205 4.01 -12.44 7.95
C GLY A 205 4.72 -11.93 9.20
N TRP A 206 5.97 -11.48 9.07
CA TRP A 206 6.75 -10.94 10.19
C TRP A 206 6.12 -9.67 10.78
N LEU A 207 5.56 -8.80 9.93
CA LEU A 207 4.89 -7.58 10.38
C LEU A 207 3.59 -7.89 11.13
N VAL A 208 2.80 -8.86 10.66
CA VAL A 208 1.60 -9.31 11.38
C VAL A 208 1.98 -9.94 12.71
N GLU A 209 2.99 -10.81 12.74
CA GLU A 209 3.50 -11.44 13.96
C GLU A 209 3.92 -10.39 15.00
N ALA A 210 4.63 -9.34 14.58
CA ALA A 210 5.13 -8.30 15.49
C ALA A 210 4.04 -7.31 15.94
N TYR A 211 3.19 -6.83 15.03
CA TYR A 211 2.35 -5.64 15.29
C TYR A 211 0.84 -5.92 15.39
N ALA A 212 0.34 -7.11 15.04
CA ALA A 212 -1.11 -7.34 15.02
C ALA A 212 -1.77 -7.13 16.38
N ARG A 213 -1.10 -7.50 17.48
CA ARG A 213 -1.64 -7.30 18.83
C ARG A 213 -1.76 -5.82 19.18
N PHE A 214 -0.72 -5.03 18.91
CA PHE A 214 -0.78 -3.58 19.09
C PHE A 214 -1.89 -2.97 18.23
N ALA A 215 -1.96 -3.34 16.94
CA ALA A 215 -2.97 -2.85 16.03
C ALA A 215 -4.40 -3.20 16.48
N ALA A 216 -4.62 -4.38 17.05
CA ALA A 216 -5.92 -4.77 17.59
C ALA A 216 -6.35 -3.89 18.78
N HIS A 217 -5.42 -3.56 19.69
CA HIS A 217 -5.70 -2.62 20.79
C HIS A 217 -6.00 -1.21 20.27
N VAL A 218 -5.26 -0.74 19.26
CA VAL A 218 -5.51 0.54 18.59
C VAL A 218 -6.90 0.58 17.96
N VAL A 219 -7.29 -0.46 17.22
CA VAL A 219 -8.62 -0.56 16.60
C VAL A 219 -9.72 -0.54 17.66
N ALA A 220 -9.58 -1.31 18.74
CA ALA A 220 -10.56 -1.33 19.83
C ALA A 220 -10.70 0.04 20.51
N TRP A 221 -9.57 0.72 20.76
CA TRP A 221 -9.55 2.05 21.36
C TRP A 221 -10.20 3.09 20.45
N ASP A 222 -9.85 3.10 19.17
CA ASP A 222 -10.39 4.03 18.16
C ASP A 222 -11.91 3.86 17.99
N ARG A 223 -12.40 2.61 17.93
CA ARG A 223 -13.84 2.31 17.91
C ARG A 223 -14.56 2.89 19.14
N ALA A 224 -14.00 2.67 20.34
CA ALA A 224 -14.60 3.18 21.57
C ALA A 224 -14.64 4.71 21.61
N GLU A 225 -13.58 5.38 21.14
CA GLU A 225 -13.53 6.84 21.07
C GLU A 225 -14.54 7.39 20.06
N ARG A 226 -14.63 6.79 18.87
CA ARG A 226 -15.60 7.20 17.85
C ARG A 226 -17.03 6.98 18.29
N ALA A 227 -17.32 5.91 19.03
CA ALA A 227 -18.65 5.68 19.60
C ALA A 227 -19.04 6.82 20.56
N LYS A 228 -18.14 7.24 21.46
CA LYS A 228 -18.36 8.38 22.36
C LYS A 228 -18.56 9.70 21.59
N GLN A 229 -17.76 9.93 20.54
CA GLN A 229 -17.90 11.12 19.69
C GLN A 229 -19.22 11.14 18.94
N ALA A 230 -19.66 10.00 18.39
CA ALA A 230 -20.94 9.88 17.71
C ALA A 230 -22.12 10.12 18.65
N GLU A 231 -22.06 9.61 19.88
CA GLU A 231 -23.07 9.88 20.91
C GLU A 231 -23.13 11.38 21.27
N ALA A 232 -21.98 12.02 21.47
CA ALA A 232 -21.91 13.45 21.73
C ALA A 232 -22.46 14.29 20.57
N HIS A 233 -22.11 13.95 19.32
CA HIS A 233 -22.66 14.63 18.13
C HIS A 233 -24.17 14.42 18.02
N ALA A 234 -24.68 13.21 18.25
CA ALA A 234 -26.11 12.93 18.23
C ALA A 234 -26.87 13.73 19.30
N ALA A 235 -26.29 13.93 20.49
CA ALA A 235 -26.87 14.75 21.54
C ALA A 235 -26.94 16.23 21.13
N ILE A 236 -25.91 16.75 20.46
CA ILE A 236 -25.88 18.11 19.91
C ILE A 236 -26.96 18.27 18.82
N ASP A 237 -27.03 17.33 17.89
CA ASP A 237 -28.03 17.34 16.80
C ASP A 237 -29.46 17.30 17.36
N ALA A 238 -29.72 16.47 18.39
CA ALA A 238 -31.00 16.40 19.07
C ALA A 238 -31.37 17.72 19.76
N ALA A 239 -30.40 18.41 20.38
CA ALA A 239 -30.64 19.71 21.01
C ALA A 239 -31.02 20.78 19.96
N PHE A 240 -30.32 20.84 18.82
CA PHE A 240 -30.68 21.77 17.74
C PHE A 240 -32.03 21.44 17.09
N ALA A 241 -32.37 20.16 16.95
CA ALA A 241 -33.68 19.73 16.46
C ALA A 241 -34.81 20.19 17.40
N ALA A 242 -34.61 20.10 18.72
CA ALA A 242 -35.58 20.55 19.71
C ALA A 242 -35.73 22.09 19.76
N MET A 243 -34.69 22.84 19.40
CA MET A 243 -34.69 24.30 19.34
C MET A 243 -35.28 24.86 18.04
N SER A 244 -35.47 24.04 16.99
CA SER A 244 -36.00 24.52 15.72
C SER A 244 -37.43 25.05 15.91
N PRO A 245 -37.72 26.30 15.49
CA PRO A 245 -38.99 26.93 15.77
C PRO A 245 -40.12 26.13 15.11
N ALA A 246 -41.15 25.81 15.91
CA ALA A 246 -42.37 25.19 15.41
C ALA A 246 -42.83 25.95 14.16
N SER A 247 -43.06 25.20 13.08
CA SER A 247 -43.58 25.72 11.81
C SER A 247 -44.72 26.70 12.08
N ARG A 248 -44.58 27.95 11.62
CA ARG A 248 -45.65 28.95 11.67
C ARG A 248 -46.96 28.30 11.21
N PRO A 249 -48.06 28.39 11.97
CA PRO A 249 -49.34 27.88 11.49
C PRO A 249 -49.70 28.60 10.17
N PRO A 250 -50.33 27.89 9.21
CA PRO A 250 -50.73 28.50 7.94
C PRO A 250 -51.67 29.67 8.23
N CYS A 251 -51.38 30.84 7.68
CA CYS A 251 -52.28 31.99 7.74
C CYS A 251 -53.63 31.60 7.12
N ALA A 252 -54.70 31.75 7.90
CA ALA A 252 -56.09 31.61 7.46
C ALA A 252 -56.55 32.84 6.67
#